data_AF-A0A9Q1BDZ5-F1
#
_entry.id   AF-A0A9Q1BDZ5-F1
#
_cell.length_a   1.000
_cell.length_b   1.000
_cell.length_c   1.000
_cell.angle_alpha   90.00
_cell.angle_beta   90.00
_cell.angle_gamma   90.00
#
_symmetry.space_group_name_H-M   'P 1'
#
loop_
_entity.id
_entity.type
_entity.pdbx_description
1 polymer ?
#
loop_
_entity_poly.entity_id
_entity_poly.type
_entity_poly.pdbx_seq_one_letter_code
_entity_poly.pdbx_strand_id
1 'polypeptide(L)'
;MQPKLDLPPAQRGSAACEQLRETYPKLIYFQNVSYKPVIQGHNTLGLCDFFHDTIPERKCSTFAIFREPYERIVSHYYFARRVATEDNSKVEGYLKALEMPITEWAKLDGSPTWVAFSRIWNMSITENEKIECEMISGKVFGQKWLSNETIIDEIIGNLDKYLSFVGLLEDMSTTYQMLEEIYNLPFVDECYGRHFNKGTYENLNGTAKLELEKKAKRALMEDKEIRKLMTFDVRLYEKAKEIFNAQKNIRARG
;
A
#
# COMPACT_ATOMS: atom_id res chain seq x y z
N MET A 1 37.83 0.03 -17.61
CA MET A 1 38.20 0.32 -16.21
C MET A 1 37.57 1.65 -15.83
N GLN A 2 36.51 1.64 -15.02
CA GLN A 2 35.97 2.83 -14.38
C GLN A 2 36.36 2.80 -12.90
N PRO A 3 36.65 3.94 -12.26
CA PRO A 3 37.21 3.98 -10.92
C PRO A 3 36.14 3.63 -9.88
N LYS A 4 36.49 2.74 -8.94
CA LYS A 4 35.73 2.54 -7.70
C LYS A 4 35.89 3.79 -6.84
N LEU A 5 34.78 4.44 -6.49
CA LEU A 5 34.73 5.37 -5.37
C LEU A 5 34.71 4.54 -4.09
N ASP A 6 35.80 4.58 -3.32
CA ASP A 6 35.81 4.11 -1.94
C ASP A 6 35.12 5.16 -1.06
N LEU A 7 33.92 4.85 -0.57
CA LEU A 7 33.23 5.64 0.44
C LEU A 7 33.39 5.00 1.83
N PRO A 8 33.63 5.80 2.89
CA PRO A 8 33.88 5.30 4.23
C PRO A 8 32.61 4.65 4.83
N PRO A 9 32.75 3.71 5.78
CA PRO A 9 31.63 3.02 6.40
C PRO A 9 30.75 4.03 7.16
N ALA A 10 29.51 4.19 6.72
CA ALA A 10 28.54 5.09 7.32
C ALA A 10 28.26 4.69 8.77
N GLN A 11 28.53 5.62 9.69
CA GLN A 11 28.16 5.49 11.09
C GLN A 11 26.68 5.83 11.29
N ARG A 12 25.91 4.81 11.71
CA ARG A 12 24.70 4.86 12.55
C ARG A 12 23.57 5.80 12.12
N GLY A 13 22.58 5.25 11.41
CA GLY A 13 21.17 5.63 11.57
C GLY A 13 20.51 4.73 12.63
N SER A 14 20.64 5.06 13.92
CA SER A 14 20.32 4.08 14.98
C SER A 14 18.84 4.07 15.39
N ALA A 15 18.16 5.20 15.58
CA ALA A 15 16.87 5.19 16.29
C ALA A 15 15.67 4.55 15.54
N ALA A 16 15.50 4.76 14.23
CA ALA A 16 14.37 4.17 13.48
C ALA A 16 14.62 2.70 13.10
N CYS A 17 15.87 2.35 12.77
CA CYS A 17 16.30 0.96 12.63
C CYS A 17 16.28 0.21 13.98
N GLU A 18 16.54 0.90 15.11
CA GLU A 18 16.35 0.38 16.46
C GLU A 18 14.87 0.19 16.76
N GLN A 19 13.98 1.10 16.36
CA GLN A 19 12.54 0.93 16.55
C GLN A 19 11.98 -0.24 15.72
N LEU A 20 12.49 -0.48 14.50
CA LEU A 20 12.18 -1.71 13.75
C LEU A 20 12.78 -2.96 14.43
N ARG A 21 14.00 -2.88 14.96
CA ARG A 21 14.60 -3.97 15.77
C ARG A 21 13.85 -4.25 17.08
N GLU A 22 13.25 -3.24 17.71
CA GLU A 22 12.48 -3.32 18.96
C GLU A 22 11.00 -3.69 18.72
N THR A 23 10.43 -3.30 17.58
CA THR A 23 9.06 -3.69 17.17
C THR A 23 9.02 -5.10 16.60
N TYR A 24 10.10 -5.53 15.93
CA TYR A 24 10.20 -6.85 15.28
C TYR A 24 11.28 -7.81 15.83
N PRO A 25 11.67 -7.81 17.12
CA PRO A 25 12.65 -8.75 17.66
C PRO A 25 12.14 -10.20 17.63
N LYS A 26 10.84 -10.39 17.37
CA LYS A 26 10.19 -11.69 17.21
C LYS A 26 10.19 -12.24 15.77
N LEU A 27 10.59 -11.45 14.76
CA LEU A 27 10.73 -11.95 13.38
C LEU A 27 12.09 -12.62 13.13
N ILE A 28 13.05 -12.40 14.04
CA ILE A 28 14.34 -13.09 14.04
C ILE A 28 14.18 -14.33 14.91
N TYR A 29 13.69 -15.43 14.34
CA TYR A 29 14.05 -16.83 14.67
C TYR A 29 13.18 -17.77 13.81
N PHE A 30 13.43 -17.74 12.50
CA PHE A 30 13.10 -18.87 11.62
C PHE A 30 14.40 -19.45 11.05
N GLN A 31 15.40 -19.64 11.90
CA GLN A 31 16.51 -20.53 11.58
C GLN A 31 15.96 -21.96 11.74
N ASN A 32 15.90 -22.72 10.64
CA ASN A 32 15.46 -24.12 10.52
C ASN A 32 14.03 -24.42 10.04
N VAL A 33 13.34 -23.48 9.39
CA VAL A 33 12.11 -23.82 8.66
C VAL A 33 12.29 -23.55 7.17
N SER A 34 12.12 -24.61 6.36
CA SER A 34 12.06 -24.59 4.89
C SER A 34 10.80 -23.86 4.36
N TYR A 35 10.31 -22.86 5.08
CA TYR A 35 9.11 -22.11 4.71
C TYR A 35 9.53 -20.76 4.13
N LYS A 36 8.88 -20.37 3.04
CA LYS A 36 8.94 -19.01 2.51
C LYS A 36 7.96 -18.16 3.34
N PRO A 37 8.40 -17.36 4.33
CA PRO A 37 7.46 -16.59 5.15
C PRO A 37 6.83 -15.48 4.32
N VAL A 38 5.51 -15.36 4.38
CA VAL A 38 4.77 -14.24 3.80
C VAL A 38 4.52 -13.23 4.91
N ILE A 39 4.97 -11.99 4.72
CA ILE A 39 4.75 -10.89 5.66
C ILE A 39 3.78 -9.92 4.98
N GLN A 40 2.61 -9.71 5.58
CA GLN A 40 1.55 -8.86 5.05
C GLN A 40 1.24 -7.73 6.04
N GLY A 41 1.09 -6.50 5.54
CA GLY A 41 0.63 -5.38 6.35
C GLY A 41 0.89 -4.03 5.72
N HIS A 42 0.32 -2.98 6.30
CA HIS A 42 0.45 -1.60 5.80
C HIS A 42 1.88 -1.05 5.85
N ASN A 43 2.80 -1.71 6.56
CA ASN A 43 4.18 -1.25 6.79
C ASN A 43 5.22 -2.28 6.32
N THR A 44 4.90 -3.14 5.34
CA THR A 44 5.81 -4.21 4.88
C THR A 44 6.60 -3.87 3.62
N LEU A 45 6.18 -2.84 2.87
CA LEU A 45 6.98 -2.31 1.75
C LEU A 45 8.28 -1.71 2.32
N GLY A 46 9.41 -1.89 1.64
CA GLY A 46 10.76 -1.53 2.13
C GLY A 46 11.42 -2.56 3.04
N LEU A 47 10.68 -3.57 3.54
CA LEU A 47 11.26 -4.62 4.37
C LEU A 47 12.26 -5.50 3.62
N CYS A 48 12.07 -5.68 2.31
CA CYS A 48 13.03 -6.39 1.47
C CYS A 48 14.36 -5.64 1.36
N ASP A 49 14.35 -4.32 1.30
CA ASP A 49 15.56 -3.51 1.25
C ASP A 49 16.34 -3.70 2.56
N PHE A 50 15.66 -3.60 3.71
CA PHE A 50 16.24 -3.90 5.02
C PHE A 50 16.87 -5.30 5.08
N PHE A 51 16.20 -6.32 4.54
CA PHE A 51 16.75 -7.68 4.51
C PHE A 51 17.96 -7.79 3.59
N HIS A 52 17.95 -7.15 2.42
CA HIS A 52 19.09 -7.17 1.51
C HIS A 52 20.31 -6.45 2.12
N ASP A 53 20.10 -5.39 2.90
CA ASP A 53 21.19 -4.66 3.56
C ASP A 53 21.73 -5.40 4.78
N THR A 54 20.86 -6.05 5.55
CA THR A 54 21.25 -6.72 6.81
C THR A 54 21.67 -8.18 6.61
N ILE A 55 21.10 -8.86 5.63
CA ILE A 55 21.29 -10.29 5.33
C ILE A 55 21.33 -10.48 3.79
N PRO A 56 22.44 -10.10 3.12
CA PRO A 56 22.52 -10.01 1.65
C PRO A 56 22.16 -11.29 0.90
N GLU A 57 22.42 -12.45 1.49
CA GLU A 57 22.07 -13.76 0.93
C GLU A 57 20.57 -14.08 0.96
N ARG A 58 19.77 -13.34 1.74
CA ARG A 58 18.34 -13.58 1.88
C ARG A 58 17.58 -12.95 0.73
N LYS A 59 17.12 -13.79 -0.20
CA LYS A 59 16.22 -13.37 -1.27
C LYS A 59 14.89 -12.89 -0.67
N CYS A 60 14.51 -11.66 -0.99
CA CYS A 60 13.22 -11.08 -0.65
C CYS A 60 12.52 -10.56 -1.90
N SER A 61 11.20 -10.60 -1.90
CA SER A 61 10.37 -10.14 -3.01
C SER A 61 9.15 -9.44 -2.47
N THR A 62 8.88 -8.23 -2.95
CA THR A 62 7.67 -7.50 -2.60
C THR A 62 6.63 -7.66 -3.70
N PHE A 63 5.38 -7.89 -3.33
CA PHE A 63 4.24 -7.78 -4.23
C PHE A 63 3.19 -6.87 -3.63
N ALA A 64 2.36 -6.26 -4.48
CA ALA A 64 1.25 -5.43 -4.02
C ALA A 64 -0.01 -5.74 -4.81
N ILE A 65 -1.16 -5.68 -4.13
CA ILE A 65 -2.47 -5.79 -4.73
C ILE A 65 -3.12 -4.42 -4.67
N PHE A 66 -3.44 -3.86 -5.83
CA PHE A 66 -4.07 -2.56 -5.97
C PHE A 66 -5.58 -2.69 -6.10
N ARG A 67 -6.27 -1.59 -5.81
CA ARG A 67 -7.70 -1.42 -5.98
C ARG A 67 -7.93 -0.07 -6.62
N GLU A 68 -8.98 0.05 -7.43
CA GLU A 68 -9.41 1.30 -8.03
C GLU A 68 -9.51 2.39 -6.94
N PRO A 69 -8.84 3.55 -7.13
CA PRO A 69 -8.63 4.52 -6.06
C PRO A 69 -9.91 5.07 -5.44
N TYR A 70 -10.94 5.37 -6.24
CA TYR A 70 -12.19 5.90 -5.69
C TYR A 70 -12.95 4.81 -4.92
N GLU A 71 -12.97 3.58 -5.42
CA GLU A 71 -13.54 2.45 -4.67
C GLU A 71 -12.79 2.15 -3.37
N ARG A 72 -11.48 2.34 -3.35
CA ARG A 72 -10.67 2.26 -2.13
C ARG A 72 -11.10 3.31 -1.10
N ILE A 73 -11.29 4.57 -1.50
CA ILE A 73 -11.79 5.62 -0.59
C ILE A 73 -13.18 5.31 -0.08
N VAL A 74 -14.09 4.89 -0.97
CA VAL A 74 -15.45 4.49 -0.58
C VAL A 74 -15.38 3.40 0.48
N SER A 75 -14.61 2.34 0.23
CA SER A 75 -14.43 1.25 1.18
C SER A 75 -13.82 1.72 2.51
N HIS A 76 -12.83 2.62 2.46
CA HIS A 76 -12.16 3.14 3.66
C HIS A 76 -13.12 3.99 4.50
N TYR A 77 -13.91 4.87 3.86
CA TYR A 77 -14.90 5.71 4.52
C TYR A 77 -15.89 4.90 5.34
N TYR A 78 -16.49 3.87 4.74
CA TYR A 78 -17.50 3.07 5.43
C TYR A 78 -16.89 2.11 6.45
N PHE A 79 -15.67 1.61 6.22
CA PHE A 79 -14.90 0.90 7.23
C PHE A 79 -14.65 1.80 8.45
N ALA A 80 -14.21 3.03 8.25
CA ALA A 80 -13.97 4.00 9.31
C ALA A 80 -15.25 4.26 10.13
N ARG A 81 -16.39 4.44 9.47
CA ARG A 81 -17.70 4.57 10.14
C ARG A 81 -18.03 3.34 10.99
N ARG A 82 -17.81 2.12 10.46
CA ARG A 82 -18.01 0.87 11.19
C ARG A 82 -17.22 0.81 12.47
N VAL A 83 -15.92 1.04 12.35
CA VAL A 83 -14.97 0.90 13.45
C VAL A 83 -15.26 1.96 14.52
N ALA A 84 -15.74 3.13 14.11
CA ALA A 84 -16.22 4.15 15.05
C ALA A 84 -17.52 3.75 15.77
N THR A 85 -18.46 3.06 15.11
CA THR A 85 -19.76 2.70 15.70
C THR A 85 -19.79 1.36 16.42
N GLU A 86 -19.28 0.31 15.79
CA GLU A 86 -19.34 -1.08 16.26
C GLU A 86 -18.17 -1.39 17.19
N ASP A 87 -16.97 -0.96 16.81
CA ASP A 87 -15.73 -1.27 17.55
C ASP A 87 -15.38 -0.16 18.58
N ASN A 88 -16.24 0.87 18.73
CA ASN A 88 -16.08 2.00 19.65
C ASN A 88 -14.74 2.74 19.55
N SER A 89 -14.12 2.73 18.37
CA SER A 89 -12.81 3.36 18.16
C SER A 89 -12.86 4.87 18.44
N LYS A 90 -11.80 5.37 19.08
CA LYS A 90 -11.60 6.80 19.38
C LYS A 90 -10.63 7.49 18.41
N VAL A 91 -10.28 6.83 17.31
CA VAL A 91 -9.44 7.42 16.27
C VAL A 91 -10.20 8.59 15.63
N GLU A 92 -9.65 9.80 15.75
CA GLU A 92 -10.31 11.03 15.30
C GLU A 92 -10.77 10.97 13.84
N GLY A 93 -9.93 10.46 12.93
CA GLY A 93 -10.27 10.32 11.51
C GLY A 93 -11.50 9.42 11.27
N TYR A 94 -11.72 8.42 12.13
CA TYR A 94 -12.87 7.53 12.04
C TYR A 94 -14.13 8.16 12.62
N LEU A 95 -14.01 8.91 13.72
CA LEU A 95 -15.11 9.71 14.27
C LEU A 95 -15.59 10.76 13.26
N LYS A 96 -14.65 11.42 12.56
CA LYS A 96 -14.97 12.39 11.50
C LYS A 96 -15.79 11.76 10.37
N ALA A 97 -15.57 10.49 10.04
CA ALA A 97 -16.37 9.79 9.02
C ALA A 97 -17.86 9.67 9.38
N LEU A 98 -18.21 9.71 10.68
CA LEU A 98 -19.60 9.72 11.15
C LEU A 98 -20.25 11.11 11.04
N GLU A 99 -19.45 12.15 11.24
CA GLU A 99 -19.91 13.54 11.34
C GLU A 99 -20.14 14.21 9.98
N MET A 100 -19.51 13.72 8.90
CA MET A 100 -19.49 14.43 7.62
C MET A 100 -19.73 13.50 6.41
N PRO A 101 -20.19 14.06 5.27
CA PRO A 101 -20.34 13.30 4.03
C PRO A 101 -18.98 12.85 3.49
N ILE A 102 -19.00 11.81 2.65
CA ILE A 102 -17.78 11.19 2.11
C ILE A 102 -16.86 12.18 1.38
N THR A 103 -17.40 13.18 0.70
CA THR A 103 -16.61 14.16 -0.05
C THR A 103 -15.77 15.04 0.88
N GLU A 104 -16.38 15.55 1.96
CA GLU A 104 -15.67 16.36 2.96
C GLU A 104 -14.69 15.51 3.77
N TRP A 105 -15.07 14.27 4.08
CA TRP A 105 -14.18 13.32 4.75
C TRP A 105 -12.96 12.97 3.89
N ALA A 106 -13.15 12.72 2.58
CA ALA A 106 -12.06 12.38 1.67
C ALA A 106 -11.07 13.55 1.49
N LYS A 107 -11.54 14.80 1.52
CA LYS A 107 -10.64 15.98 1.54
C LYS A 107 -9.79 16.05 2.80
N LEU A 108 -10.34 15.59 3.94
CA LEU A 108 -9.65 15.54 5.23
C LEU A 108 -8.67 14.36 5.36
N ASP A 109 -9.11 13.15 4.98
CA ASP A 109 -8.30 11.91 5.04
C ASP A 109 -7.19 11.91 3.99
N GLY A 110 -7.48 12.48 2.82
CA GLY A 110 -6.56 12.55 1.70
C GLY A 110 -6.43 11.22 0.95
N SER A 111 -5.28 11.03 0.31
CA SER A 111 -4.98 9.82 -0.46
C SER A 111 -4.55 8.66 0.46
N PRO A 112 -5.34 7.58 0.56
CA PRO A 112 -4.98 6.45 1.43
C PRO A 112 -3.80 5.65 0.89
N THR A 113 -3.53 5.70 -0.41
CA THR A 113 -2.39 5.01 -1.02
C THR A 113 -1.13 5.83 -0.86
N TRP A 114 -1.18 7.15 -1.05
CA TRP A 114 -0.05 8.02 -0.79
C TRP A 114 0.37 7.99 0.67
N VAL A 115 -0.58 8.01 1.62
CA VAL A 115 -0.22 7.90 3.05
C VAL A 115 0.54 6.59 3.34
N ALA A 116 0.17 5.48 2.68
CA ALA A 116 0.90 4.23 2.79
C ALA A 116 2.28 4.28 2.11
N PHE A 117 2.35 4.77 0.87
CA PHE A 117 3.61 4.84 0.11
C PHE A 117 4.61 5.84 0.70
N SER A 118 4.15 7.04 1.06
CA SER A 118 5.01 8.10 1.60
C SER A 118 5.63 7.72 2.95
N ARG A 119 4.90 7.04 3.83
CA ARG A 119 5.46 6.56 5.11
C ARG A 119 6.62 5.59 4.92
N ILE A 120 6.63 4.89 3.79
CA ILE A 120 7.57 3.81 3.51
C ILE A 120 8.75 4.31 2.68
N TRP A 121 8.48 5.09 1.64
CA TRP A 121 9.52 5.65 0.77
C TRP A 121 10.34 6.75 1.44
N ASN A 122 9.81 7.41 2.47
CA ASN A 122 10.59 8.34 3.28
C ASN A 122 11.67 7.62 4.12
N MET A 123 11.67 6.28 4.19
CA MET A 123 12.76 5.52 4.81
C MET A 123 13.93 5.25 3.84
N SER A 124 13.68 5.19 2.52
CA SER A 124 14.73 4.90 1.52
C SER A 124 15.40 6.17 0.97
N ILE A 125 14.72 7.32 1.01
CA ILE A 125 15.28 8.61 0.51
C ILE A 125 16.19 9.28 1.56
N THR A 126 16.10 8.90 2.83
CA THR A 126 16.82 9.53 3.96
C THR A 126 18.32 9.25 4.03
N GLU A 127 18.90 8.44 3.14
CA GLU A 127 20.35 8.22 3.14
C GLU A 127 21.14 9.43 2.61
N ASN A 128 20.53 10.29 1.78
CA ASN A 128 21.23 11.44 1.19
C ASN A 128 20.73 12.82 1.67
N GLU A 129 19.54 12.90 2.26
CA GLU A 129 19.03 14.14 2.86
C GLU A 129 18.55 13.87 4.29
N LYS A 130 19.10 14.61 5.25
CA LYS A 130 18.64 14.64 6.65
C LYS A 130 17.21 15.20 6.71
N ILE A 131 16.23 14.35 6.46
CA ILE A 131 14.83 14.65 6.69
C ILE A 131 14.51 14.17 8.12
N GLU A 132 14.30 15.12 9.04
CA GLU A 132 13.96 14.84 10.43
C GLU A 132 12.65 14.04 10.53
N CYS A 133 12.69 12.98 11.35
CA CYS A 133 11.59 12.03 11.57
C CYS A 133 10.33 12.66 12.22
N GLU A 134 10.35 13.94 12.61
CA GLU A 134 9.21 14.64 13.23
C GLU A 134 8.04 14.91 12.26
N MET A 135 8.21 14.66 10.96
CA MET A 135 7.23 14.98 9.91
C MET A 135 6.21 13.87 9.58
N ILE A 136 6.01 12.91 10.49
CA ILE A 136 5.08 11.76 10.33
C ILE A 136 3.61 12.13 10.67
N SER A 137 3.31 13.39 10.99
CA SER A 137 1.93 13.87 11.05
C SER A 137 1.40 14.16 9.65
N GLY A 138 0.59 13.23 9.11
CA GLY A 138 0.14 13.17 7.72
C GLY A 138 -0.62 14.39 7.15
N LYS A 139 -0.80 15.47 7.91
CA LYS A 139 -1.52 16.68 7.46
C LYS A 139 -0.65 17.65 6.64
N VAL A 140 0.67 17.71 6.87
CA VAL A 140 1.53 18.75 6.27
C VAL A 140 2.45 18.20 5.17
N PHE A 141 2.82 16.92 5.22
CA PHE A 141 3.79 16.34 4.28
C PHE A 141 3.16 15.85 2.97
N GLY A 142 1.89 15.45 2.99
CA GLY A 142 1.17 14.96 1.81
C GLY A 142 1.16 15.97 0.68
N GLN A 143 0.84 17.23 0.96
CA GLN A 143 0.65 18.23 -0.09
C GLN A 143 1.95 18.69 -0.79
N LYS A 144 3.08 18.76 -0.07
CA LYS A 144 4.35 19.27 -0.64
C LYS A 144 4.98 18.27 -1.62
N TRP A 145 4.90 16.98 -1.34
CA TRP A 145 5.45 15.93 -2.22
C TRP A 145 4.48 15.48 -3.30
N LEU A 146 3.16 15.53 -3.04
CA LEU A 146 2.14 15.37 -4.08
C LEU A 146 2.22 16.46 -5.17
N SER A 147 2.96 17.55 -4.93
CA SER A 147 3.27 18.56 -5.95
C SER A 147 4.59 18.36 -6.68
N ASN A 148 5.42 17.39 -6.28
CA ASN A 148 6.68 17.09 -6.95
C ASN A 148 6.46 16.00 -8.01
N GLU A 149 6.00 16.43 -9.18
CA GLU A 149 5.71 15.56 -10.32
C GLU A 149 6.88 14.65 -10.71
N THR A 150 8.13 15.13 -10.59
CA THR A 150 9.31 14.32 -10.91
C THR A 150 9.43 13.08 -10.04
N ILE A 151 9.10 13.18 -8.76
CA ILE A 151 9.20 12.05 -7.81
C ILE A 151 8.04 11.09 -8.03
N ILE A 152 6.85 11.62 -8.33
CA ILE A 152 5.70 10.80 -8.71
C ILE A 152 6.00 10.00 -9.99
N ASP A 153 6.56 10.68 -11.00
CA ASP A 153 6.97 10.07 -12.27
C ASP A 153 8.00 8.97 -12.07
N GLU A 154 9.00 9.19 -11.21
CA GLU A 154 10.02 8.21 -10.91
C GLU A 154 9.43 6.96 -10.22
N ILE A 155 8.59 7.15 -9.19
CA ILE A 155 7.97 6.04 -8.47
C ILE A 155 7.07 5.22 -9.39
N ILE A 156 6.21 5.89 -10.16
CA ILE A 156 5.26 5.22 -11.07
C ILE A 156 6.02 4.57 -12.23
N GLY A 157 6.99 5.27 -12.82
CA GLY A 157 7.78 4.80 -13.95
C GLY A 157 8.61 3.56 -13.65
N ASN A 158 8.97 3.35 -12.38
CA ASN A 158 9.78 2.23 -11.93
C ASN A 158 9.01 1.21 -11.06
N LEU A 159 7.67 1.26 -11.06
CA LEU A 159 6.85 0.41 -10.19
C LEU A 159 7.13 -1.10 -10.38
N ASP A 160 7.42 -1.53 -11.61
CA ASP A 160 7.79 -2.89 -11.99
C ASP A 160 9.19 -3.31 -11.52
N LYS A 161 10.06 -2.36 -11.17
CA LYS A 161 11.37 -2.64 -10.56
C LYS A 161 11.25 -2.83 -9.05
N TYR A 162 10.29 -2.18 -8.41
CA TYR A 162 10.07 -2.27 -6.97
C TYR A 162 9.18 -3.46 -6.58
N LEU A 163 8.29 -3.89 -7.47
CA LEU A 163 7.32 -4.95 -7.20
C LEU A 163 7.58 -6.15 -8.11
N SER A 164 7.91 -7.28 -7.49
CA SER A 164 8.05 -8.57 -8.18
C SER A 164 6.73 -9.11 -8.73
N PHE A 165 5.60 -8.67 -8.16
CA PHE A 165 4.27 -8.96 -8.68
C PHE A 165 3.29 -7.83 -8.35
N VAL A 166 2.36 -7.58 -9.27
CA VAL A 166 1.27 -6.62 -9.10
C VAL A 166 -0.03 -7.39 -9.28
N GLY A 167 -0.95 -7.24 -8.34
CA GLY A 167 -2.30 -7.80 -8.38
C GLY A 167 -3.37 -6.72 -8.44
N LEU A 168 -4.59 -7.10 -8.81
CA LEU A 168 -5.76 -6.22 -8.79
C LEU A 168 -6.90 -6.85 -7.99
N LEU A 169 -7.53 -6.08 -7.11
CA LEU A 169 -8.66 -6.51 -6.30
C LEU A 169 -9.90 -6.80 -7.16
N GLU A 170 -10.02 -6.14 -8.29
CA GLU A 170 -11.11 -6.32 -9.26
C GLU A 170 -11.00 -7.67 -10.00
N ASP A 171 -9.80 -8.27 -10.03
CA ASP A 171 -9.52 -9.58 -10.64
C ASP A 171 -8.74 -10.48 -9.65
N MET A 172 -9.28 -10.64 -8.43
CA MET A 172 -8.63 -11.42 -7.37
C MET A 172 -8.41 -12.88 -7.73
N SER A 173 -9.31 -13.49 -8.51
CA SER A 173 -9.15 -14.88 -8.94
C SER A 173 -7.87 -15.05 -9.77
N THR A 174 -7.66 -14.19 -10.78
CA THR A 174 -6.44 -14.22 -11.59
C THR A 174 -5.22 -13.82 -10.75
N THR A 175 -5.38 -12.84 -9.86
CA THR A 175 -4.33 -12.40 -8.94
C THR A 175 -3.78 -13.56 -8.10
N TYR A 176 -4.65 -14.35 -7.48
CA TYR A 176 -4.22 -15.50 -6.67
C TYR A 176 -3.60 -16.61 -7.50
N GLN A 177 -4.13 -16.91 -8.69
CA GLN A 177 -3.53 -17.90 -9.59
C GLN A 177 -2.10 -17.50 -9.97
N MET A 178 -1.88 -16.22 -10.34
CA MET A 178 -0.54 -15.74 -10.68
C MET A 178 0.41 -15.72 -9.49
N LEU A 179 -0.07 -15.35 -8.29
CA LEU A 179 0.72 -15.43 -7.06
C LEU A 179 1.17 -16.87 -6.76
N GLU A 180 0.26 -17.83 -6.90
CA GLU A 180 0.54 -19.24 -6.70
C GLU A 180 1.60 -19.75 -7.68
N GLU A 181 1.47 -19.42 -8.97
CA GLU A 181 2.45 -19.78 -10.00
C GLU A 181 3.83 -19.16 -9.75
N ILE A 182 3.89 -17.88 -9.37
CA ILE A 182 5.15 -17.16 -9.15
C ILE A 182 5.89 -17.66 -7.90
N TYR A 183 5.17 -17.86 -6.80
CA TYR A 183 5.79 -18.18 -5.51
C TYR A 183 5.79 -19.67 -5.20
N ASN A 184 5.05 -20.48 -5.95
CA ASN A 184 4.79 -21.89 -5.67
C ASN A 184 4.27 -22.08 -4.23
N LEU A 185 3.27 -21.27 -3.86
CA LEU A 185 2.60 -21.28 -2.56
C LEU A 185 1.08 -21.40 -2.80
N PRO A 186 0.34 -22.14 -1.96
CA PRO A 186 -1.05 -22.53 -2.22
C PRO A 186 -2.05 -21.39 -1.97
N PHE A 187 -1.88 -20.25 -2.67
CA PHE A 187 -2.72 -19.08 -2.49
C PHE A 187 -4.17 -19.33 -2.92
N VAL A 188 -4.41 -20.12 -3.96
CA VAL A 188 -5.76 -20.43 -4.42
C VAL A 188 -6.47 -21.29 -3.38
N ASP A 189 -5.87 -22.40 -2.97
CA ASP A 189 -6.53 -23.36 -2.07
C ASP A 189 -6.64 -22.86 -0.62
N GLU A 190 -5.67 -22.08 -0.15
CA GLU A 190 -5.61 -21.62 1.25
C GLU A 190 -6.19 -20.23 1.48
N CYS A 191 -6.12 -19.32 0.52
CA CYS A 191 -6.53 -17.92 0.73
C CYS A 191 -7.83 -17.56 0.00
N TYR A 192 -8.07 -18.11 -1.20
CA TYR A 192 -9.25 -17.75 -2.00
C TYR A 192 -10.53 -18.17 -1.28
N GLY A 193 -11.48 -17.24 -1.15
CA GLY A 193 -12.77 -17.49 -0.51
C GLY A 193 -12.74 -17.67 1.01
N ARG A 194 -11.57 -17.63 1.67
CA ARG A 194 -11.47 -17.71 3.14
C ARG A 194 -11.44 -16.35 3.84
N HIS A 195 -11.01 -15.31 3.13
CA HIS A 195 -10.96 -13.94 3.64
C HIS A 195 -11.86 -13.02 2.82
N PHE A 196 -12.96 -12.60 3.43
CA PHE A 196 -13.77 -11.49 2.94
C PHE A 196 -13.52 -10.27 3.81
N ASN A 197 -13.47 -9.09 3.19
CA ASN A 197 -13.51 -7.84 3.94
C ASN A 197 -14.81 -7.84 4.76
N LYS A 198 -14.71 -8.03 6.07
CA LYS A 198 -15.76 -7.71 7.05
C LYS A 198 -15.92 -6.19 7.12
N GLY A 199 -16.41 -5.60 6.03
CA GLY A 199 -16.94 -4.25 6.03
C GLY A 199 -18.34 -4.26 6.63
N THR A 200 -18.84 -3.06 6.99
CA THR A 200 -20.09 -2.70 7.71
C THR A 200 -21.39 -3.15 7.05
N TYR A 201 -21.28 -4.01 6.05
CA TYR A 201 -22.25 -4.19 4.99
C TYR A 201 -22.91 -5.56 5.01
N GLU A 202 -22.62 -6.40 6.01
CA GLU A 202 -23.29 -7.70 6.16
C GLU A 202 -24.81 -7.55 6.33
N ASN A 203 -25.28 -6.39 6.81
CA ASN A 203 -26.69 -6.13 7.09
C ASN A 203 -27.45 -5.38 5.98
N LEU A 204 -26.80 -4.97 4.89
CA LEU A 204 -27.47 -4.30 3.75
C LEU A 204 -27.74 -5.30 2.62
N ASN A 205 -28.94 -5.25 2.04
CA ASN A 205 -29.24 -5.97 0.80
C ASN A 205 -28.22 -5.59 -0.29
N GLY A 206 -27.68 -6.57 -1.01
CA GLY A 206 -26.59 -6.39 -1.99
C GLY A 206 -26.86 -5.31 -3.03
N THR A 207 -28.11 -5.14 -3.47
CA THR A 207 -28.48 -4.06 -4.43
C THR A 207 -28.39 -2.67 -3.80
N ALA A 208 -28.86 -2.51 -2.56
CA ALA A 208 -28.81 -1.22 -1.86
C ALA A 208 -27.35 -0.82 -1.56
N LYS A 209 -26.51 -1.80 -1.21
CA LYS A 209 -25.07 -1.60 -1.03
C LYS A 209 -24.42 -1.08 -2.32
N LEU A 210 -24.65 -1.77 -3.44
CA LEU A 210 -24.07 -1.41 -4.72
C LEU A 210 -24.46 0.01 -5.15
N GLU A 211 -25.72 0.40 -4.96
CA GLU A 211 -26.18 1.75 -5.30
C GLU A 211 -25.60 2.83 -4.38
N LEU A 212 -25.42 2.52 -3.09
CA LEU A 212 -24.75 3.40 -2.15
C LEU A 212 -23.28 3.63 -2.55
N GLU A 213 -22.55 2.56 -2.86
CA GLU A 213 -21.15 2.63 -3.30
C GLU A 213 -21.01 3.41 -4.61
N LYS A 214 -21.88 3.16 -5.60
CA LYS A 214 -21.91 3.92 -6.86
C LYS A 214 -22.18 5.40 -6.63
N LYS A 215 -23.14 5.74 -5.77
CA LYS A 215 -23.46 7.13 -5.45
C LYS A 215 -22.28 7.83 -4.76
N ALA A 216 -21.65 7.16 -3.80
CA ALA A 216 -20.49 7.67 -3.09
C ALA A 216 -19.30 7.88 -4.05
N LYS A 217 -19.00 6.88 -4.90
CA LYS A 217 -17.96 6.95 -5.94
C LYS A 217 -18.22 8.13 -6.88
N ARG A 218 -19.45 8.28 -7.38
CA ARG A 218 -19.83 9.39 -8.26
C ARG A 218 -19.61 10.75 -7.59
N ALA A 219 -20.04 10.91 -6.35
CA ALA A 219 -19.85 12.16 -5.61
C ALA A 219 -18.36 12.53 -5.47
N LEU A 220 -17.48 11.54 -5.22
CA LEU A 220 -16.04 11.75 -5.19
C LEU A 220 -15.48 12.17 -6.55
N MET A 221 -15.91 11.50 -7.63
CA MET A 221 -15.44 11.77 -8.99
C MET A 221 -15.93 13.12 -9.52
N GLU A 222 -17.09 13.62 -9.07
CA GLU A 222 -17.65 14.91 -9.47
C GLU A 222 -16.98 16.10 -8.77
N ASP A 223 -16.40 15.91 -7.59
CA ASP A 223 -15.69 16.95 -6.84
C ASP A 223 -14.28 17.24 -7.43
N LYS A 224 -14.05 18.50 -7.83
CA LYS A 224 -12.81 18.92 -8.50
C LYS A 224 -11.58 18.85 -7.58
N GLU A 225 -11.74 19.14 -6.29
CA GLU A 225 -10.63 19.12 -5.34
C GLU A 225 -10.22 17.68 -5.05
N ILE A 226 -11.19 16.78 -4.89
CA ILE A 226 -10.94 15.35 -4.70
C ILE A 226 -10.23 14.77 -5.93
N ARG A 227 -10.68 15.08 -7.16
CA ARG A 227 -9.97 14.65 -8.36
C ARG A 227 -8.51 15.08 -8.36
N LYS A 228 -8.22 16.32 -7.93
CA LYS A 228 -6.85 16.82 -7.81
C LYS A 228 -6.06 16.04 -6.76
N LEU A 229 -6.62 15.82 -5.57
CA LEU A 229 -6.01 15.03 -4.49
C LEU A 229 -5.72 13.59 -4.91
N MET A 230 -6.57 13.01 -5.77
CA MET A 230 -6.47 11.62 -6.23
C MET A 230 -5.59 11.41 -7.46
N THR A 231 -4.95 12.47 -7.98
CA THR A 231 -4.13 12.39 -9.19
C THR A 231 -3.03 11.32 -9.06
N PHE A 232 -2.34 11.27 -7.92
CA PHE A 232 -1.31 10.28 -7.66
C PHE A 232 -1.86 8.85 -7.68
N ASP A 233 -2.90 8.56 -6.89
CA ASP A 233 -3.47 7.21 -6.78
C ASP A 233 -4.00 6.71 -8.12
N VAL A 234 -4.65 7.59 -8.89
CA VAL A 234 -5.17 7.25 -10.22
C VAL A 234 -4.03 6.87 -11.15
N ARG A 235 -2.96 7.67 -11.20
CA ARG A 235 -1.81 7.37 -12.07
C ARG A 235 -1.08 6.10 -11.64
N LEU A 236 -0.90 5.91 -10.33
CA LEU A 236 -0.30 4.71 -9.77
C LEU A 236 -1.14 3.46 -10.10
N TYR A 237 -2.47 3.55 -9.96
CA TYR A 237 -3.37 2.46 -10.28
C TYR A 237 -3.38 2.11 -11.77
N GLU A 238 -3.43 3.10 -12.66
CA GLU A 238 -3.36 2.83 -14.10
C GLU A 238 -2.05 2.14 -14.48
N LYS A 239 -0.92 2.57 -13.92
CA LYS A 239 0.36 1.87 -14.12
C LYS A 239 0.36 0.45 -13.56
N ALA A 240 -0.18 0.26 -12.36
CA ALA A 240 -0.33 -1.07 -11.77
C ALA A 240 -1.19 -2.00 -12.65
N LYS A 241 -2.27 -1.46 -13.21
CA LYS A 241 -3.16 -2.17 -14.12
C LYS A 241 -2.49 -2.51 -15.45
N GLU A 242 -1.66 -1.62 -16.00
CA GLU A 242 -0.80 -1.93 -17.16
C GLU A 242 0.13 -3.11 -16.88
N ILE A 243 0.84 -3.10 -15.74
CA ILE A 243 1.76 -4.16 -15.33
C ILE A 243 1.01 -5.49 -15.13
N PHE A 244 -0.13 -5.47 -14.43
CA PHE A 244 -0.97 -6.64 -14.20
C PHE A 244 -1.42 -7.28 -15.53
N ASN A 245 -1.88 -6.47 -16.48
CA ASN A 245 -2.30 -6.97 -17.79
C ASN A 245 -1.13 -7.54 -18.58
N ALA A 246 0.06 -6.94 -18.50
CA ALA A 246 1.27 -7.49 -19.11
C ALA A 246 1.63 -8.86 -18.49
N GLN A 247 1.61 -8.99 -17.16
CA GLN A 247 1.86 -10.24 -16.45
C GLN A 247 0.84 -11.33 -16.86
N LYS A 248 -0.44 -10.98 -16.91
CA LYS A 248 -1.53 -11.87 -17.34
C LYS A 248 -1.34 -12.38 -18.78
N ASN A 249 -0.91 -11.51 -19.69
CA ASN A 249 -0.66 -11.86 -21.08
C ASN A 249 0.56 -12.77 -21.26
N ILE A 250 1.62 -12.56 -20.46
CA ILE A 250 2.80 -13.44 -20.45
C ILE A 250 2.39 -14.85 -20.01
N ARG A 251 1.62 -14.94 -18.92
CA ARG A 251 1.08 -16.22 -18.43
C ARG A 251 0.24 -16.94 -19.49
N ALA A 252 -0.67 -16.24 -20.18
CA ALA A 252 -1.53 -16.86 -21.18
C ALA A 252 -0.79 -17.44 -22.41
N ARG A 253 0.50 -17.13 -22.57
CA ARG A 253 1.36 -17.64 -23.66
C ARG A 253 2.30 -18.77 -23.24
N GLY A 254 2.48 -18.98 -21.94
CA GLY A 254 3.31 -20.04 -21.35
C GLY A 254 2.47 -21.29 -21.08
#